data_AF-A0A530KMR9-F1
#
_entry.id   AF-A0A530KMR9-F1
#
_cell.length_a   1.000
_cell.length_b   1.000
_cell.length_c   1.000
_cell.angle_alpha   90.00
_cell.angle_beta   90.00
_cell.angle_gamma   90.00
#
_symmetry.space_group_name_H-M   'P 1'
#
loop_
_entity.id
_entity.type
_entity.pdbx_description
1 polymer ?
#
loop_
_entity_poly.entity_id
_entity_poly.type
_entity_poly.pdbx_seq_one_letter_code
_entity_poly.pdbx_strand_id
1 'polypeptide(L)'
;MTSADSTILRDMARLRKALERRMRIDDRAEELRARQPRRVRDGTLADFDVRGLWRRLRPMLDFDGRGYRALSGEMGVTPSDLSRAGSGQHLSYPKVKAICDWAGLDPNAFYIAPANAGKPRRRPRPTARRQRAFHVSSTETGVSQNA
;
A
#
# COMPACT_ATOMS: atom_id res chain seq x y z
N MET A 1 2.95 -58.30 -37.96
CA MET A 1 2.30 -56.96 -37.89
C MET A 1 1.90 -56.67 -36.44
N THR A 2 2.84 -56.27 -35.56
CA THR A 2 2.51 -56.15 -34.11
C THR A 2 3.32 -55.09 -33.32
N SER A 3 4.50 -54.67 -33.79
CA SER A 3 5.35 -53.72 -33.03
C SER A 3 4.97 -52.24 -33.23
N ALA A 4 4.68 -51.84 -34.47
CA ALA A 4 4.28 -50.47 -34.80
C ALA A 4 2.94 -50.09 -34.15
N ASP A 5 1.96 -51.00 -34.17
CA ASP A 5 0.64 -50.80 -33.53
C ASP A 5 0.76 -50.64 -32.02
N SER A 6 1.65 -51.40 -31.36
CA SER A 6 1.88 -51.28 -29.91
C SER A 6 2.50 -49.93 -29.51
N THR A 7 3.30 -49.32 -30.40
CA THR A 7 3.91 -48.01 -30.19
C THR A 7 2.88 -46.91 -30.38
N ILE A 8 2.09 -46.99 -31.45
CA ILE A 8 0.98 -46.06 -31.73
C ILE A 8 -0.03 -46.05 -30.57
N LEU A 9 -0.39 -47.21 -30.03
CA LEU A 9 -1.31 -47.30 -28.89
C LEU A 9 -0.75 -46.63 -27.63
N ARG A 10 0.56 -46.76 -27.36
CA ARG A 10 1.21 -46.09 -26.22
C ARG A 10 1.25 -44.57 -26.41
N ASP A 11 1.55 -44.11 -27.62
CA ASP A 11 1.61 -42.68 -27.93
C ASP A 11 0.21 -42.05 -27.88
N MET A 12 -0.81 -42.75 -28.36
CA MET A 12 -2.20 -42.31 -28.21
C MET A 12 -2.65 -42.28 -26.74
N ALA A 13 -2.21 -43.24 -25.90
CA ALA A 13 -2.49 -43.22 -24.47
C ALA A 13 -1.83 -42.02 -23.76
N ARG A 14 -0.60 -41.68 -24.15
CA ARG A 14 0.11 -40.48 -23.65
C ARG A 14 -0.59 -39.19 -24.08
N LEU A 15 -1.03 -39.11 -25.34
CA LEU A 15 -1.75 -37.96 -25.88
C LEU A 15 -3.08 -37.74 -25.13
N ARG A 16 -3.87 -38.81 -24.92
CA ARG A 16 -5.11 -38.76 -24.14
C ARG A 16 -4.87 -38.26 -22.72
N LYS A 17 -3.86 -38.80 -22.03
CA LYS A 17 -3.50 -38.37 -20.67
C LYS A 17 -3.04 -36.92 -20.60
N ALA A 18 -2.33 -36.44 -21.62
CA ALA A 18 -1.88 -35.06 -21.72
C ALA A 18 -3.07 -34.10 -21.94
N LEU A 19 -4.02 -34.48 -22.80
CA LEU A 19 -5.26 -33.74 -23.05
C LEU A 19 -6.13 -33.65 -21.81
N GLU A 20 -6.39 -34.78 -21.13
CA GLU A 20 -7.15 -34.80 -19.87
C GLU A 20 -6.52 -33.92 -18.79
N ARG A 21 -5.19 -33.92 -18.69
CA ARG A 21 -4.47 -33.07 -17.74
C ARG A 21 -4.65 -31.58 -18.07
N ARG A 22 -4.63 -31.22 -19.36
CA ARG A 22 -4.80 -29.84 -19.82
C ARG A 22 -6.23 -29.36 -19.63
N MET A 23 -7.21 -30.20 -19.96
CA MET A 23 -8.63 -29.92 -19.69
C MET A 23 -8.88 -29.69 -18.20
N ARG A 24 -8.33 -30.51 -17.30
CA ARG A 24 -8.44 -30.26 -15.85
C ARG A 24 -7.79 -28.94 -15.40
N ILE A 25 -6.74 -28.48 -16.07
CA ILE A 25 -6.12 -27.19 -15.78
C ILE A 25 -7.03 -26.06 -16.27
N ASP A 26 -7.61 -26.21 -17.44
CA ASP A 26 -8.52 -25.23 -18.03
C ASP A 26 -9.85 -25.17 -17.25
N ASP A 27 -10.43 -26.30 -16.85
CA ASP A 27 -11.60 -26.38 -15.96
C ASP A 27 -11.31 -25.73 -14.61
N ARG A 28 -10.11 -25.96 -14.04
CA ARG A 28 -9.67 -25.31 -12.79
C ARG A 28 -9.42 -23.82 -12.97
N ALA A 29 -8.91 -23.41 -14.13
CA ALA A 29 -8.70 -22.00 -14.47
C ALA A 29 -10.04 -21.28 -14.73
N GLU A 30 -11.00 -21.98 -15.33
CA GLU A 30 -12.36 -21.52 -15.56
C GLU A 30 -13.14 -21.49 -14.24
N GLU A 31 -12.99 -22.48 -13.36
CA GLU A 31 -13.55 -22.47 -11.99
C GLU A 31 -12.96 -21.31 -11.16
N LEU A 32 -11.66 -21.04 -11.30
CA LEU A 32 -11.00 -19.89 -10.68
C LEU A 32 -11.46 -18.54 -11.27
N ARG A 33 -11.87 -18.50 -12.54
CA ARG A 33 -12.46 -17.31 -13.20
C ARG A 33 -13.94 -17.14 -12.86
N ALA A 34 -14.69 -18.23 -12.74
CA ALA A 34 -16.12 -18.29 -12.42
C ALA A 34 -16.38 -18.05 -10.93
N ARG A 35 -15.39 -18.29 -10.07
CA ARG A 35 -15.27 -17.60 -8.78
C ARG A 35 -15.08 -16.12 -9.06
N GLN A 36 -16.19 -15.43 -9.33
CA GLN A 36 -16.29 -13.98 -9.19
C GLN A 36 -15.50 -13.58 -7.94
N PRO A 37 -14.62 -12.55 -7.99
CA PRO A 37 -14.00 -12.09 -6.77
C PRO A 37 -15.15 -11.75 -5.82
N ARG A 38 -15.27 -12.53 -4.73
CA ARG A 38 -16.09 -12.17 -3.57
C ARG A 38 -15.85 -10.70 -3.37
N ARG A 39 -16.91 -9.88 -3.52
CA ARG A 39 -16.90 -8.42 -3.39
C ARG A 39 -15.70 -8.02 -2.54
N VAL A 40 -14.65 -7.51 -3.20
CA VAL A 40 -13.39 -7.17 -2.53
C VAL A 40 -13.80 -6.33 -1.33
N ARG A 41 -13.48 -6.79 -0.11
CA ARG A 41 -13.75 -5.99 1.09
C ARG A 41 -13.15 -4.62 0.79
N ASP A 42 -14.02 -3.62 0.76
CA ASP A 42 -13.60 -2.23 0.72
C ASP A 42 -12.62 -2.04 1.89
N GLY A 43 -11.40 -1.55 1.61
CA GLY A 43 -10.48 -1.16 2.69
C GLY A 43 -9.23 -2.01 2.92
N THR A 44 -8.43 -2.27 1.89
CA THR A 44 -6.97 -2.25 2.15
C THR A 44 -6.59 -0.78 2.26
N LEU A 45 -6.29 -0.31 3.47
CA LEU A 45 -5.90 1.08 3.70
C LEU A 45 -4.56 1.39 3.03
N ALA A 46 -4.27 2.68 2.88
CA ALA A 46 -2.94 3.12 2.48
C ALA A 46 -1.92 2.67 3.52
N ASP A 47 -0.75 2.22 3.07
CA ASP A 47 0.32 1.75 3.94
C ASP A 47 1.69 2.11 3.34
N PHE A 48 2.78 1.75 4.02
CA PHE A 48 4.15 1.89 3.56
C PHE A 48 4.88 0.54 3.53
N ASP A 49 5.68 0.31 2.50
CA ASP A 49 6.66 -0.79 2.46
C ASP A 49 7.84 -0.48 3.39
N VAL A 50 7.61 -0.59 4.70
CA VAL A 50 8.63 -0.33 5.72
C VAL A 50 9.79 -1.33 5.61
N ARG A 51 9.52 -2.58 5.18
CA ARG A 51 10.58 -3.56 4.92
C ARG A 51 11.44 -3.18 3.71
N GLY A 52 10.82 -2.66 2.65
CA GLY A 52 11.51 -2.08 1.50
C GLY A 52 12.37 -0.88 1.89
N LEU A 53 11.82 0.02 2.72
CA LEU A 53 12.57 1.14 3.28
C LEU A 53 13.79 0.63 4.07
N TRP A 54 13.60 -0.32 4.97
CA TRP A 54 14.68 -0.84 5.80
C TRP A 54 15.78 -1.50 4.98
N ARG A 55 15.45 -2.24 3.93
CA ARG A 55 16.44 -2.84 3.02
C ARG A 55 17.36 -1.80 2.37
N ARG A 56 16.86 -0.60 2.09
CA ARG A 56 17.66 0.50 1.53
C ARG A 56 18.40 1.28 2.61
N LEU A 57 17.78 1.48 3.77
CA LEU A 57 18.36 2.23 4.87
C LEU A 57 19.50 1.47 5.57
N ARG A 58 19.34 0.16 5.76
CA ARG A 58 20.24 -0.68 6.58
C ARG A 58 21.72 -0.57 6.17
N PRO A 59 22.11 -0.66 4.88
CA PRO A 59 23.51 -0.50 4.49
C PRO A 59 24.10 0.87 4.84
N MET A 60 23.28 1.93 4.82
CA MET A 60 23.73 3.30 5.16
C MET A 60 24.00 3.43 6.66
N LEU A 61 23.14 2.83 7.49
CA LEU A 61 23.36 2.78 8.95
C LEU A 61 24.59 1.93 9.30
N ASP A 62 24.76 0.80 8.63
CA ASP A 62 25.89 -0.11 8.86
C ASP A 62 27.22 0.53 8.42
N PHE A 63 27.22 1.33 7.34
CA PHE A 63 28.40 2.09 6.90
C PHE A 63 28.78 3.22 7.87
N ASP A 64 27.79 3.94 8.39
CA ASP A 64 28.01 5.02 9.36
C ASP A 64 28.59 4.49 10.69
N GLY A 65 28.21 3.27 11.09
CA GLY A 65 28.79 2.57 12.24
C GLY A 65 28.36 3.10 13.61
N ARG A 66 27.63 4.21 13.68
CA ARG A 66 27.05 4.72 14.92
C ARG A 66 25.79 3.93 15.30
N GLY A 67 25.57 3.76 16.60
CA GLY A 67 24.37 3.09 17.11
C GLY A 67 23.09 3.88 16.84
N TYR A 68 21.94 3.19 16.84
CA TYR A 68 20.63 3.79 16.51
C TYR A 68 20.26 5.02 17.35
N ARG A 69 20.76 5.13 18.59
CA ARG A 69 20.52 6.31 19.45
C ARG A 69 21.11 7.60 18.87
N ALA A 70 22.31 7.53 18.30
CA ALA A 70 22.96 8.69 17.71
C ALA A 70 22.21 9.12 16.43
N LEU A 71 21.95 8.15 15.55
CA LEU A 71 21.32 8.40 14.24
C LEU A 71 19.86 8.84 14.36
N SER A 72 19.12 8.30 15.32
CA SER A 72 17.71 8.69 15.52
C SER A 72 17.56 10.17 15.87
N GLY A 73 18.53 10.74 16.61
CA GLY A 73 18.53 12.15 16.97
C GLY A 73 18.67 13.07 15.75
N GLU A 74 19.56 12.73 14.81
CA GLU A 74 19.75 13.49 13.57
C GLU A 74 18.54 13.42 12.63
N MET A 75 17.91 12.24 12.57
CA MET A 75 16.70 12.03 11.78
C MET A 75 15.46 12.68 12.38
N GLY A 76 15.48 13.10 13.66
CA GLY A 76 14.29 13.58 14.37
C GLY A 76 13.27 12.45 14.69
N VAL A 77 13.75 11.21 14.84
CA VAL A 77 12.93 10.04 15.20
C VAL A 77 13.43 9.42 16.50
N THR A 78 12.70 8.44 17.03
CA THR A 78 13.14 7.72 18.23
C THR A 78 13.94 6.46 17.85
N PRO A 79 14.82 5.95 18.74
CA PRO A 79 15.48 4.67 18.51
C PRO A 79 14.48 3.51 18.32
N SER A 80 13.32 3.61 19.00
CA SER A 80 12.23 2.64 18.86
C SER A 80 11.60 2.66 17.47
N ASP A 81 11.50 3.84 16.83
CA ASP A 81 11.01 3.94 15.45
C ASP A 81 11.95 3.21 14.47
N LEU A 82 13.28 3.31 14.66
CA LEU A 82 14.25 2.54 13.87
C LEU A 82 14.15 1.03 14.12
N SER A 83 13.92 0.62 15.38
CA SER A 83 13.66 -0.78 15.71
C SER A 83 12.37 -1.31 15.06
N ARG A 84 11.32 -0.48 14.98
CA ARG A 84 10.07 -0.81 14.26
C ARG A 84 10.32 -0.94 12.76
N ALA A 85 11.10 -0.02 12.18
CA ALA A 85 11.50 -0.10 10.78
C ALA A 85 12.21 -1.44 10.49
N GLY A 86 13.18 -1.81 11.33
CA GLY A 86 13.95 -3.04 11.17
C GLY A 86 13.15 -4.34 11.33
N SER A 87 12.08 -4.32 12.13
CA SER A 87 11.15 -5.45 12.25
C SER A 87 10.05 -5.44 11.18
N GLY A 88 9.98 -4.39 10.36
CA GLY A 88 8.94 -4.19 9.36
C GLY A 88 7.57 -3.86 9.97
N GLN A 89 7.55 -3.31 11.18
CA GLN A 89 6.31 -2.81 11.80
C GLN A 89 5.90 -1.49 11.16
N HIS A 90 4.60 -1.20 11.22
CA HIS A 90 4.02 0.03 10.67
C HIS A 90 4.63 1.29 11.31
N LEU A 91 4.89 2.30 10.47
CA LEU A 91 5.34 3.63 10.87
C LEU A 91 4.41 4.70 10.28
N SER A 92 4.19 5.78 11.03
CA SER A 92 3.43 6.91 10.51
C SER A 92 4.21 7.65 9.42
N TYR A 93 3.49 8.27 8.48
CA TYR A 93 4.09 9.01 7.37
C TYR A 93 5.16 10.03 7.80
N PRO A 94 4.98 10.86 8.85
CA PRO A 94 6.01 11.80 9.26
C PRO A 94 7.34 11.12 9.62
N LYS A 95 7.30 9.91 10.20
CA LYS A 95 8.50 9.16 10.55
C LYS A 95 9.18 8.56 9.33
N VAL A 96 8.40 8.00 8.41
CA VAL A 96 8.92 7.53 7.11
C VAL A 96 9.56 8.68 6.35
N LYS A 97 8.90 9.84 6.29
CA LYS A 97 9.42 11.04 5.62
C LYS A 97 10.73 11.50 6.24
N ALA A 98 10.80 11.64 7.56
CA ALA A 98 12.01 12.10 8.24
C ALA A 98 13.22 11.16 8.01
N ILE A 99 12.98 9.85 8.05
CA ILE A 99 14.00 8.83 7.72
C ILE A 99 14.45 8.96 6.26
N CYS A 100 13.50 9.13 5.33
CA CYS A 100 13.79 9.28 3.90
C CYS A 100 14.55 10.58 3.60
N ASP A 101 14.18 11.70 4.23
CA ASP A 101 14.84 12.99 4.07
C ASP A 101 16.31 12.89 4.50
N TRP A 102 16.61 12.24 5.63
CA TRP A 102 17.98 11.99 6.09
C TRP A 102 18.76 11.08 5.14
N ALA A 103 18.11 10.03 4.62
CA ALA A 103 18.74 9.06 3.72
C ALA A 103 18.82 9.52 2.26
N GLY A 104 18.28 10.70 1.91
CA GLY A 104 18.19 11.15 0.52
C GLY A 104 17.28 10.26 -0.36
N LEU A 105 16.28 9.61 0.24
CA LEU A 105 15.32 8.73 -0.44
C LEU A 105 13.99 9.45 -0.66
N ASP A 106 13.23 9.05 -1.70
CA ASP A 106 11.86 9.53 -1.88
C ASP A 106 10.88 8.68 -1.03
N PRO A 107 10.14 9.26 -0.07
CA PRO A 107 9.15 8.53 0.72
C PRO A 107 8.00 7.96 -0.12
N ASN A 108 7.68 8.57 -1.27
CA ASN A 108 6.61 8.07 -2.14
C ASN A 108 6.97 6.77 -2.84
N ALA A 109 8.26 6.46 -2.98
CA ALA A 109 8.72 5.20 -3.54
C ALA A 109 8.34 3.98 -2.67
N PHE A 110 8.00 4.19 -1.40
CA PHE A 110 7.59 3.15 -0.47
C PHE A 110 6.09 3.21 -0.15
N TYR A 111 5.35 4.17 -0.73
CA TYR A 111 3.92 4.30 -0.48
C TYR A 111 3.13 3.21 -1.20
N ILE A 112 2.27 2.52 -0.46
CA ILE A 112 1.36 1.51 -0.97
C ILE A 112 -0.04 2.14 -1.02
N ALA A 113 -0.52 2.37 -2.24
CA ALA A 113 -1.86 2.89 -2.46
C ALA A 113 -2.93 1.87 -2.00
N PRO A 114 -4.06 2.34 -1.44
CA PRO A 114 -5.13 1.45 -1.01
C PRO A 114 -5.72 0.70 -2.21
N ALA A 115 -6.01 -0.59 -2.04
CA ALA A 115 -6.65 -1.36 -3.11
C ALA A 115 -8.05 -0.78 -3.35
N ASN A 116 -8.36 -0.46 -4.60
CA ASN A 116 -9.59 0.20 -5.05
C ASN A 116 -9.72 1.69 -4.70
N ALA A 117 -8.61 2.40 -4.46
CA ALA A 117 -8.64 3.86 -4.42
C ALA A 117 -9.28 4.41 -5.71
N GLY A 118 -10.38 5.15 -5.60
CA GLY A 118 -10.97 5.82 -6.75
C GLY A 118 -9.95 6.74 -7.44
N LYS A 119 -10.10 6.96 -8.75
CA LYS A 119 -9.22 7.87 -9.50
C LYS A 119 -9.17 9.25 -8.82
N PRO A 120 -7.99 9.90 -8.75
CA PRO A 120 -7.89 11.26 -8.24
C PRO A 120 -8.94 12.17 -8.90
N ARG A 121 -9.59 13.02 -8.11
CA ARG A 121 -10.65 13.90 -8.62
C ARG A 121 -10.02 14.84 -9.66
N ARG A 122 -10.63 14.91 -10.84
CA ARG A 122 -10.19 15.84 -11.91
C ARG A 122 -10.37 17.31 -11.55
N ARG A 123 -11.31 17.61 -10.64
CA ARG A 123 -11.59 18.97 -10.18
C ARG A 123 -11.16 19.10 -8.72
N PRO A 124 -10.59 20.25 -8.34
CA PRO A 124 -10.36 20.57 -6.94
C PRO A 124 -11.63 20.28 -6.14
N ARG A 125 -11.46 19.76 -4.92
CA ARG A 125 -12.59 19.68 -3.99
C ARG A 125 -13.19 21.10 -3.95
N PRO A 126 -14.51 21.27 -4.07
CA PRO A 126 -15.12 22.56 -3.79
C PRO A 126 -14.65 22.92 -2.38
N THR A 127 -13.70 23.84 -2.29
CA THR A 127 -13.28 24.41 -1.00
C THR A 127 -14.58 24.80 -0.35
N ALA A 128 -14.80 24.40 0.91
CA ALA A 128 -16.00 24.78 1.65
C ALA A 128 -16.23 26.26 1.39
N ARG A 129 -17.20 26.50 0.49
CA ARG A 129 -17.49 27.77 -0.15
C ARG A 129 -17.52 28.78 0.96
N ARG A 130 -16.52 29.69 1.07
CA ARG A 130 -16.37 30.72 2.13
C ARG A 130 -17.71 30.88 2.82
N GLN A 131 -17.94 30.05 3.83
CA GLN A 131 -19.29 29.90 4.34
C GLN A 131 -19.45 31.14 5.16
N ARG A 132 -20.19 32.08 4.55
CA ARG A 132 -20.91 33.18 5.17
C ARG A 132 -20.01 33.99 6.10
N ALA A 133 -19.70 35.21 5.67
CA ALA A 133 -19.43 36.26 6.65
C ALA A 133 -20.44 36.06 7.77
N PHE A 134 -19.97 35.68 8.96
CA PHE A 134 -20.78 35.69 10.16
C PHE A 134 -21.18 37.16 10.28
N HIS A 135 -22.35 37.52 9.75
CA HIS A 135 -22.99 38.77 10.09
C HIS A 135 -23.42 38.58 11.54
N VAL A 136 -22.47 38.84 12.44
CA VAL A 136 -22.79 39.21 13.80
C VAL A 136 -23.55 40.52 13.65
N SER A 137 -24.88 40.44 13.61
CA SER A 137 -25.72 41.57 13.93
C SER A 137 -25.52 41.79 15.42
N SER A 138 -24.59 42.67 15.77
CA SER A 138 -24.45 43.17 17.13
C SER A 138 -25.80 43.75 17.54
N THR A 139 -26.55 43.02 18.36
CA THR A 139 -27.65 43.59 19.12
C THR A 139 -27.00 44.46 20.18
N GLU A 140 -26.67 45.71 19.83
CA GLU A 140 -26.45 46.75 20.82
C GLU A 140 -27.78 46.89 21.57
N THR A 141 -27.86 46.27 22.74
CA THR A 141 -28.84 46.65 23.75
C THR A 141 -28.56 48.09 24.12
N GLY A 142 -29.32 49.00 23.49
CA GLY A 142 -29.41 50.39 23.90
C GLY A 142 -29.80 50.44 25.37
N VAL A 143 -28.83 50.78 26.23
CA VAL A 143 -29.11 51.23 27.58
C VAL A 143 -29.72 52.62 27.42
N SER A 144 -31.04 52.68 27.52
CA SER A 144 -31.79 53.92 27.57
C SER A 144 -31.25 54.77 28.72
N GLN A 145 -30.85 56.00 28.39
CA GLN A 145 -30.63 57.07 29.36
C GLN A 145 -31.92 57.30 30.16
N ASN A 146 -31.78 57.49 31.47
CA ASN A 146 -32.60 58.41 32.27
C ASN A 146 -32.06 58.49 33.72
N ALA A 147 -31.32 59.56 34.00
CA ALA A 147 -31.41 60.43 35.20
C ALA A 147 -30.23 61.40 35.18
#